data_AF-A0A2E2HHC2-F1
#
_entry.id   AF-A0A2E2HHC2-F1
#
_cell.length_a   1.000
_cell.length_b   1.000
_cell.length_c   1.000
_cell.angle_alpha   90.00
_cell.angle_beta   90.00
_cell.angle_gamma   90.00
#
_symmetry.space_group_name_H-M   'P 1'
#
loop_
_entity.id
_entity.type
_entity.pdbx_description
1 polymer ?
#
loop_
_entity_poly.entity_id
_entity_poly.type
_entity_poly.pdbx_seq_one_letter_code
_entity_poly.pdbx_strand_id
1 'polypeptide(L)'
;MFSERAEWLKEESTLGEIMGLEIVVLLVDVPSLRHVMEMPWNLLYSGLDQRTLRPKRPNQDNRLKVNFDIDAEAELLDWMDTQNREVNEAASFWSCLQDSGDAEKGLLLAMKWASPGAWEAWEGRAYMYLDVALSKTIEGEAELYGGETWDAVCQSLKNLQEQEYAERVCMDWMERRKELGETMDEKEDPRIVPTFEAHDRAAKALVHTMTRWNNEDNLTAIIGRDHLEARKWGTFSWNLSTILANELPDDTTASG
;
A
#
# COMPACT_ATOMS: atom_id res chain seq x y z
N MET A 1 20.02 -29.49 -17.69
CA MET A 1 19.99 -28.68 -16.46
C MET A 1 18.91 -27.58 -16.51
N PHE A 2 17.85 -27.73 -17.33
CA PHE A 2 16.77 -26.75 -17.48
C PHE A 2 15.39 -27.34 -17.12
N SER A 3 15.37 -28.48 -16.41
CA SER A 3 14.13 -29.18 -16.04
C SER A 3 13.48 -28.65 -14.77
N GLU A 4 14.21 -27.89 -13.94
CA GLU A 4 13.69 -27.33 -12.67
C GLU A 4 12.86 -26.05 -12.88
N ARG A 5 13.00 -25.36 -14.02
CA ARG A 5 12.24 -24.13 -14.33
C ARG A 5 10.74 -24.36 -14.59
N ALA A 6 10.32 -25.60 -14.80
CA ALA A 6 8.92 -25.95 -15.08
C ALA A 6 8.21 -26.62 -13.88
N GLU A 7 8.91 -26.88 -12.78
CA GLU A 7 8.31 -27.51 -11.59
C GLU A 7 7.66 -26.49 -10.64
N TRP A 8 8.13 -25.24 -10.63
CA TRP A 8 7.51 -24.15 -9.85
C TRP A 8 6.10 -23.75 -10.34
N LEU A 9 5.79 -24.03 -11.60
CA LEU A 9 4.44 -23.84 -12.17
C LEU A 9 3.56 -25.09 -12.02
N LYS A 10 4.11 -26.23 -11.60
CA LYS A 10 3.36 -27.49 -11.38
C LYS A 10 3.00 -27.74 -9.92
N GLU A 11 3.43 -26.85 -9.02
CA GLU A 11 2.90 -26.72 -7.66
C GLU A 11 1.54 -25.98 -7.63
N GLU A 12 0.73 -26.11 -8.69
CA GLU A 12 -0.66 -25.64 -8.74
C GLU A 12 -1.58 -26.32 -7.69
N SER A 13 -1.12 -27.40 -7.05
CA SER A 13 -1.84 -28.02 -5.94
C SER A 13 -1.56 -27.39 -4.57
N THR A 14 -0.51 -26.57 -4.43
CA THR A 14 -0.19 -25.79 -3.21
C THR A 14 -0.51 -24.30 -3.39
N LEU A 15 -0.72 -23.83 -4.62
CA LEU A 15 -1.26 -22.50 -4.96
C LEU A 15 -2.67 -22.22 -4.42
N GLY A 16 -3.37 -23.25 -3.89
CA GLY A 16 -4.63 -23.08 -3.17
C GLY A 16 -4.54 -22.21 -1.90
N GLU A 17 -3.34 -22.02 -1.35
CA GLU A 17 -3.08 -21.13 -0.19
C GLU A 17 -2.52 -19.74 -0.57
N ILE A 18 -2.13 -19.50 -1.83
CA ILE A 18 -1.62 -18.20 -2.32
C ILE A 18 -2.74 -17.36 -2.99
N MET A 19 -3.97 -17.89 -3.07
CA MET A 19 -5.13 -17.17 -3.58
C MET A 19 -5.51 -15.98 -2.68
N GLY A 20 -5.08 -14.77 -3.03
CA GLY A 20 -5.78 -13.52 -2.66
C GLY A 20 -4.98 -12.40 -1.98
N LEU A 21 -3.64 -12.38 -2.03
CA LEU A 21 -2.88 -11.29 -1.41
C LEU A 21 -2.83 -10.05 -2.31
N GLU A 22 -3.33 -8.92 -1.81
CA GLU A 22 -3.21 -7.60 -2.44
C GLU A 22 -2.01 -6.86 -1.82
N ILE A 23 -1.07 -6.44 -2.67
CA ILE A 23 -0.06 -5.47 -2.26
C ILE A 23 -0.69 -4.08 -2.24
N VAL A 24 -0.30 -3.30 -1.24
CA VAL A 24 -0.85 -1.97 -0.96
C VAL A 24 0.30 -0.97 -0.92
N VAL A 25 0.17 0.10 -1.67
CA VAL A 25 0.99 1.31 -1.55
C VAL A 25 0.08 2.40 -0.99
N LEU A 26 0.08 2.53 0.34
CA LEU A 26 -0.74 3.48 1.06
C LEU A 26 -0.06 4.84 1.05
N LEU A 27 -0.64 5.85 0.39
CA LEU A 27 -0.17 7.22 0.57
C LEU A 27 -0.69 7.74 1.90
N VAL A 28 0.17 8.38 2.69
CA VAL A 28 -0.17 8.93 4.00
C VAL A 28 0.13 10.41 4.01
N ASP A 29 -0.89 11.22 4.35
CA ASP A 29 -0.72 12.65 4.57
C ASP A 29 -0.07 12.89 5.94
N VAL A 30 1.21 13.22 5.93
CA VAL A 30 2.03 13.38 7.13
C VAL A 30 1.49 14.47 8.07
N PRO A 31 1.02 15.65 7.59
CA PRO A 31 0.39 16.64 8.45
C PRO A 31 -0.85 16.12 9.17
N SER A 32 -1.74 15.41 8.47
CA SER A 32 -2.94 14.79 9.07
C SER A 32 -2.57 13.71 10.07
N LEU A 33 -1.57 12.89 9.77
CA LEU A 33 -1.06 11.88 10.70
C LEU A 33 -0.52 12.54 11.97
N ARG A 34 0.38 13.52 11.84
CA ARG A 34 0.96 14.26 12.98
C ARG A 34 -0.13 14.89 13.85
N HIS A 35 -1.16 15.47 13.23
CA HIS A 35 -2.30 16.01 13.96
C HIS A 35 -2.96 14.94 14.86
N VAL A 36 -3.23 13.74 14.33
CA VAL A 36 -3.81 12.63 15.12
C VAL A 36 -2.88 12.18 16.24
N MET A 37 -1.58 12.10 15.98
CA MET A 37 -0.58 11.63 16.95
C MET A 37 -0.44 12.57 18.15
N GLU A 38 -0.52 13.87 17.91
CA GLU A 38 -0.41 14.92 18.92
C GLU A 38 -1.71 15.14 19.70
N MET A 39 -2.86 14.72 19.16
CA MET A 39 -4.15 14.89 19.83
C MET A 39 -4.22 14.12 21.16
N PRO A 40 -4.80 14.72 22.21
CA PRO A 40 -5.18 14.00 23.42
C PRO A 40 -6.09 12.82 23.09
N TRP A 41 -5.86 11.67 23.73
CA TRP A 41 -6.59 10.42 23.49
C TRP A 41 -8.11 10.61 23.55
N ASN A 42 -8.62 11.34 24.54
CA ASN A 42 -10.05 11.57 24.73
C ASN A 42 -10.67 12.45 23.63
N LEU A 43 -9.93 13.45 23.14
CA LEU A 43 -10.36 14.33 22.05
C LEU A 43 -10.36 13.59 20.72
N LEU A 44 -9.36 12.73 20.49
CA LEU A 44 -9.35 11.86 19.33
C LEU A 44 -10.55 10.89 19.37
N TYR A 45 -10.72 10.16 20.47
CA TYR A 45 -11.80 9.19 20.64
C TYR A 45 -13.17 9.83 20.42
N SER A 46 -13.48 10.91 21.17
CA SER A 46 -14.76 11.60 21.04
C SER A 46 -14.94 12.25 19.66
N GLY A 47 -13.86 12.72 19.05
CA GLY A 47 -13.89 13.32 17.73
C GLY A 47 -14.19 12.32 16.61
N LEU A 48 -13.68 11.10 16.72
CA LEU A 48 -13.99 9.98 15.83
C LEU A 48 -15.43 9.52 16.03
N ASP A 49 -15.85 9.27 17.28
CA ASP A 49 -17.20 8.79 17.63
C ASP A 49 -18.29 9.78 17.16
N GLN A 50 -18.06 11.08 17.38
CA GLN A 50 -18.96 12.16 16.97
C GLN A 50 -18.75 12.63 15.53
N ARG A 51 -17.80 12.05 14.79
CA ARG A 51 -17.49 12.35 13.39
C ARG A 51 -17.06 13.80 13.14
N THR A 52 -16.59 14.49 14.17
CA THR A 52 -16.17 15.90 14.08
C THR A 52 -14.80 16.05 13.43
N LEU A 53 -14.03 14.97 13.32
CA LEU A 53 -12.69 14.95 12.73
C LEU A 53 -12.68 14.66 11.22
N ARG A 54 -13.81 14.33 10.59
CA ARG A 54 -13.86 14.10 9.12
C ARG A 54 -13.28 15.24 8.29
N PRO A 55 -13.55 16.53 8.60
CA PRO A 55 -12.96 17.64 7.85
C PRO A 55 -11.45 17.76 8.00
N LYS A 56 -10.83 16.99 8.91
CA LYS A 56 -9.38 16.93 9.13
C LYS A 56 -8.71 15.78 8.37
N ARG A 57 -9.48 14.87 7.78
CA ARG A 57 -8.92 13.88 6.86
C ARG A 57 -8.44 14.59 5.58
N PRO A 58 -7.37 14.09 4.93
CA PRO A 58 -6.97 14.62 3.64
C PRO A 58 -8.07 14.39 2.59
N ASN A 59 -8.05 15.21 1.55
CA ASN A 59 -8.99 15.04 0.43
C ASN A 59 -8.75 13.68 -0.24
N GLN A 60 -9.81 12.89 -0.32
CA GLN A 60 -9.79 11.57 -0.93
C GLN A 60 -9.52 11.65 -2.43
N ASP A 61 -8.61 10.81 -2.92
CA ASP A 61 -8.28 10.70 -4.31
C ASP A 61 -9.33 9.85 -5.05
N ASN A 62 -9.85 10.36 -6.17
CA ASN A 62 -10.89 9.68 -6.94
C ASN A 62 -10.35 8.59 -7.88
N ARG A 63 -9.03 8.44 -7.98
CA ARG A 63 -8.34 7.45 -8.84
C ARG A 63 -7.72 6.31 -8.03
N LEU A 64 -7.60 6.48 -6.71
CA LEU A 64 -7.05 5.49 -5.78
C LEU A 64 -8.17 4.81 -5.00
N LYS A 65 -7.86 3.65 -4.41
CA LYS A 65 -8.77 3.03 -3.45
C LYS A 65 -8.71 3.83 -2.14
N VAL A 66 -9.86 4.19 -1.60
CA VAL A 66 -9.96 5.02 -0.40
C VAL A 66 -10.76 4.30 0.67
N ASN A 67 -10.31 4.43 1.92
CA ASN A 67 -11.09 3.96 3.06
C ASN A 67 -12.25 4.93 3.31
N PHE A 68 -13.47 4.39 3.33
CA PHE A 68 -14.65 5.15 3.73
C PHE A 68 -14.43 5.74 5.13
N ASP A 69 -14.92 6.97 5.34
CA ASP A 69 -14.77 7.67 6.64
C ASP A 69 -15.21 6.80 7.80
N ILE A 70 -16.36 6.14 7.65
CA ILE A 70 -16.96 5.31 8.70
C ILE A 70 -16.04 4.13 9.04
N ASP A 71 -15.46 3.46 8.05
CA ASP A 71 -14.63 2.28 8.28
C ASP A 71 -13.29 2.69 8.92
N ALA A 72 -12.67 3.75 8.42
CA ALA A 72 -11.42 4.27 9.01
C ALA A 72 -11.61 4.77 10.46
N GLU A 73 -12.75 5.38 10.76
CA GLU A 73 -13.11 5.80 12.13
C GLU A 73 -13.38 4.58 13.03
N ALA A 74 -14.19 3.63 12.56
CA ALA A 74 -14.61 2.47 13.34
C ALA A 74 -13.44 1.54 13.67
N GLU A 75 -12.59 1.21 12.70
CA GLU A 75 -11.44 0.33 12.96
C GLU A 75 -10.47 0.94 13.99
N LEU A 76 -10.27 2.27 13.93
CA LEU A 76 -9.42 2.97 14.89
C LEU A 76 -10.06 3.01 16.28
N LEU A 77 -11.36 3.31 16.38
CA LEU A 77 -12.12 3.28 17.64
C LEU A 77 -12.11 1.88 18.27
N ASP A 78 -12.37 0.84 17.48
CA ASP A 78 -12.34 -0.55 17.92
C ASP A 78 -10.95 -0.90 18.48
N TRP A 79 -9.87 -0.48 17.82
CA TRP A 79 -8.53 -0.65 18.36
C TRP A 79 -8.33 0.11 19.66
N MET A 80 -8.80 1.37 19.75
CA MET A 80 -8.69 2.19 20.96
C MET A 80 -9.39 1.53 22.16
N ASP A 81 -10.57 0.93 21.95
CA ASP A 81 -11.34 0.23 22.99
C ASP A 81 -10.61 -1.02 23.53
N THR A 82 -9.84 -1.71 22.68
CA THR A 82 -9.09 -2.90 23.11
C THR A 82 -7.90 -2.59 24.04
N GLN A 83 -7.48 -1.32 24.15
CA GLN A 83 -6.26 -0.95 24.88
C GLN A 83 -6.40 -0.98 26.41
N ASN A 84 -7.61 -1.23 26.95
CA ASN A 84 -7.95 -1.44 28.37
C ASN A 84 -7.01 -0.72 29.38
N ARG A 85 -6.90 0.60 29.23
CA ARG A 85 -5.95 1.46 29.95
C ARG A 85 -6.65 2.28 31.03
N GLU A 86 -5.99 2.51 32.17
CA GLU A 86 -6.37 3.60 33.09
C GLU A 86 -5.98 4.93 32.41
N VAL A 87 -6.90 5.50 31.64
CA VAL A 87 -6.62 6.62 30.75
C VAL A 87 -6.22 7.84 31.58
N ASN A 88 -4.96 8.27 31.50
CA ASN A 88 -4.65 9.68 31.71
C ASN A 88 -5.23 10.44 30.51
N GLU A 89 -6.43 11.01 30.70
CA GLU A 89 -7.23 11.62 29.61
C GLU A 89 -6.50 12.70 28.82
N ALA A 90 -5.45 13.31 29.40
CA ALA A 90 -4.64 14.34 28.76
C ALA A 90 -3.44 13.80 27.97
N ALA A 91 -3.15 12.50 28.03
CA ALA A 91 -2.05 11.91 27.27
C ALA A 91 -2.34 11.96 25.76
N SER A 92 -1.34 12.32 24.97
CA SER A 92 -1.41 12.29 23.51
C SER A 92 -1.65 10.86 23.01
N PHE A 93 -2.27 10.72 21.83
CA PHE A 93 -2.40 9.44 21.16
C PHE A 93 -1.04 8.74 20.98
N TRP A 94 0.01 9.49 20.64
CA TRP A 94 1.37 8.93 20.51
C TRP A 94 1.89 8.27 21.78
N SER A 95 1.88 8.97 22.92
CA SER A 95 2.26 8.37 24.22
C SER A 95 1.40 7.15 24.54
N CYS A 96 0.10 7.21 24.26
CA CYS A 96 -0.80 6.08 24.45
C CYS A 96 -0.48 4.88 23.53
N LEU A 97 0.00 5.15 22.32
CA LEU A 97 0.44 4.16 21.35
C LEU A 97 1.71 3.46 21.83
N GLN A 98 2.70 4.21 22.33
CA GLN A 98 3.96 3.66 22.84
C GLN A 98 3.78 2.71 24.03
N ASP A 99 2.77 2.95 24.87
CA ASP A 99 2.43 2.09 26.00
C ASP A 99 1.58 0.85 25.61
N SER A 100 1.20 0.72 24.33
CA SER A 100 0.38 -0.39 23.83
C SER A 100 1.23 -1.62 23.48
N GLY A 101 0.71 -2.82 23.75
CA GLY A 101 1.29 -4.08 23.27
C GLY A 101 1.04 -4.39 21.79
N ASP A 102 0.21 -3.60 21.10
CA ASP A 102 -0.11 -3.72 19.66
C ASP A 102 -0.07 -2.34 18.99
N ALA A 103 1.00 -1.61 19.29
CA ALA A 103 1.24 -0.23 18.88
C ALA A 103 1.34 -0.10 17.35
N GLU A 104 1.95 -1.08 16.68
CA GLU A 104 2.10 -1.09 15.23
C GLU A 104 0.72 -1.09 14.54
N LYS A 105 -0.24 -1.86 15.06
CA LYS A 105 -1.59 -1.87 14.51
C LYS A 105 -2.28 -0.53 14.70
N GLY A 106 -2.16 0.10 15.87
CA GLY A 106 -2.71 1.42 16.11
C GLY A 106 -2.13 2.48 15.18
N LEU A 107 -0.81 2.41 14.92
CA LEU A 107 -0.12 3.30 13.99
C LEU A 107 -0.64 3.12 12.56
N LEU A 108 -0.78 1.87 12.10
CA LEU A 108 -1.30 1.56 10.77
C LEU A 108 -2.73 2.09 10.58
N LEU A 109 -3.58 1.95 11.59
CA LEU A 109 -4.96 2.45 11.57
C LEU A 109 -4.99 3.98 11.50
N ALA A 110 -4.13 4.66 12.25
CA ALA A 110 -3.99 6.12 12.15
C ALA A 110 -3.47 6.57 10.78
N MET A 111 -2.52 5.83 10.19
CA MET A 111 -2.04 6.07 8.81
C MET A 111 -3.15 5.89 7.78
N LYS A 112 -3.97 4.83 7.91
CA LYS A 112 -5.16 4.61 7.07
C LYS A 112 -6.19 5.72 7.22
N TRP A 113 -6.39 6.24 8.44
CA TRP A 113 -7.27 7.38 8.68
C TRP A 113 -6.74 8.66 7.99
N ALA A 114 -5.43 8.88 8.07
CA ALA A 114 -4.71 10.01 7.46
C ALA A 114 -4.34 9.78 5.98
N SER A 115 -4.93 8.79 5.31
CA SER A 115 -4.62 8.48 3.91
C SER A 115 -5.57 9.17 2.93
N PRO A 116 -5.07 9.85 1.88
CA PRO A 116 -5.91 10.27 0.74
C PRO A 116 -6.28 9.09 -0.19
N GLY A 117 -5.58 7.95 -0.11
CA GLY A 117 -5.85 6.77 -0.92
C GLY A 117 -4.64 5.85 -1.06
N ALA A 118 -4.90 4.65 -1.57
CA ALA A 118 -3.91 3.61 -1.82
C ALA A 118 -3.98 3.08 -3.25
N TRP A 119 -2.82 2.72 -3.79
CA TRP A 119 -2.76 1.82 -4.92
C TRP A 119 -2.74 0.38 -4.45
N GLU A 120 -3.53 -0.46 -5.11
CA GLU A 120 -3.64 -1.86 -4.77
C GLU A 120 -3.61 -2.71 -6.04
N ALA A 121 -2.91 -3.83 -5.94
CA ALA A 121 -2.90 -4.84 -6.98
C ALA A 121 -2.71 -6.21 -6.37
N TRP A 122 -3.17 -7.24 -7.09
CA TRP A 122 -2.79 -8.60 -6.76
C TRP A 122 -1.26 -8.74 -6.79
N GLU A 123 -0.67 -9.33 -5.74
CA GLU A 123 0.78 -9.40 -5.56
C GLU A 123 1.50 -9.98 -6.79
N GLY A 124 0.93 -11.04 -7.40
CA GLY A 124 1.45 -11.63 -8.64
C GLY A 124 1.47 -10.68 -9.84
N ARG A 125 0.53 -9.74 -9.94
CA ARG A 125 0.53 -8.69 -10.98
C ARG A 125 1.53 -7.58 -10.66
N ALA A 126 1.75 -7.31 -9.38
CA ALA A 126 2.68 -6.28 -8.96
C ALA A 126 4.11 -6.60 -9.38
N TYR A 127 4.55 -7.87 -9.32
CA TYR A 127 5.83 -8.29 -9.90
C TYR A 127 5.95 -7.85 -11.36
N MET A 128 4.95 -8.16 -12.19
CA MET A 128 4.95 -7.78 -13.61
C MET A 128 5.01 -6.26 -13.81
N TYR A 129 4.28 -5.49 -13.00
CA TYR A 129 4.32 -4.03 -13.09
C TYR A 129 5.70 -3.48 -12.74
N LEU A 130 6.26 -3.93 -11.62
CA LEU A 130 7.59 -3.52 -11.18
C LEU A 130 8.67 -3.97 -12.17
N ASP A 131 8.50 -5.14 -12.78
CA ASP A 131 9.42 -5.64 -13.79
C ASP A 131 9.51 -4.67 -14.98
N VAL A 132 8.35 -4.23 -15.47
CA VAL A 132 8.24 -3.27 -16.57
C VAL A 132 8.75 -1.89 -16.15
N ALA A 133 8.43 -1.43 -14.95
CA ALA A 133 8.89 -0.14 -14.42
C ALA A 133 10.41 -0.07 -14.27
N LEU A 134 11.06 -1.18 -13.90
CA LEU A 134 12.49 -1.23 -13.60
C LEU A 134 13.31 -1.90 -14.70
N SER A 135 12.67 -2.43 -15.74
CA SER A 135 13.30 -3.19 -16.83
C SER A 135 14.21 -4.32 -16.31
N LYS A 136 13.79 -4.99 -15.23
CA LYS A 136 14.46 -6.14 -14.60
C LYS A 136 13.43 -7.07 -13.99
N THR A 137 13.78 -8.31 -13.69
CA THR A 137 12.89 -9.20 -12.93
C THR A 137 13.06 -8.97 -11.43
N ILE A 138 11.95 -8.79 -10.70
CA ILE A 138 11.91 -8.76 -9.25
C ILE A 138 11.83 -10.19 -8.70
N GLU A 139 12.75 -10.53 -7.80
CA GLU A 139 12.91 -11.87 -7.26
C GLU A 139 12.48 -11.95 -5.78
N GLY A 140 11.29 -12.50 -5.56
CA GLY A 140 10.79 -12.88 -4.24
C GLY A 140 10.32 -11.72 -3.35
N GLU A 141 9.74 -12.10 -2.21
CA GLU A 141 9.05 -11.17 -1.29
C GLU A 141 10.00 -10.09 -0.74
N ALA A 142 11.24 -10.44 -0.42
CA ALA A 142 12.21 -9.51 0.16
C ALA A 142 12.53 -8.32 -0.77
N GLU A 143 12.61 -8.56 -2.08
CA GLU A 143 12.84 -7.49 -3.05
C GLU A 143 11.54 -6.72 -3.33
N LEU A 144 10.40 -7.42 -3.43
CA LEU A 144 9.09 -6.80 -3.68
C LEU A 144 8.72 -5.77 -2.61
N TYR A 145 8.96 -6.08 -1.34
CA TYR A 145 8.69 -5.18 -0.20
C TYR A 145 9.91 -4.33 0.19
N GLY A 146 11.02 -4.42 -0.56
CA GLY A 146 12.24 -3.66 -0.31
C GLY A 146 12.06 -2.18 -0.66
N GLY A 147 12.47 -1.29 0.24
CA GLY A 147 12.33 0.15 0.01
C GLY A 147 13.10 0.67 -1.21
N GLU A 148 14.29 0.13 -1.48
CA GLU A 148 15.08 0.49 -2.68
C GLU A 148 14.32 0.20 -3.98
N THR A 149 13.52 -0.86 -4.02
CA THR A 149 12.67 -1.21 -5.17
C THR A 149 11.64 -0.12 -5.43
N TRP A 150 10.94 0.32 -4.37
CA TRP A 150 9.89 1.34 -4.50
C TRP A 150 10.45 2.74 -4.76
N ASP A 151 11.61 3.08 -4.21
CA ASP A 151 12.33 4.31 -4.58
C ASP A 151 12.69 4.29 -6.06
N ALA A 152 13.23 3.17 -6.56
CA ALA A 152 13.57 3.02 -7.97
C ALA A 152 12.34 3.10 -8.89
N VAL A 153 11.21 2.49 -8.49
CA VAL A 153 9.95 2.59 -9.24
C VAL A 153 9.43 4.02 -9.25
N CYS A 154 9.46 4.69 -8.10
CA CYS A 154 9.03 6.07 -7.99
C CYS A 154 9.84 6.97 -8.94
N GLN A 155 11.17 6.79 -8.98
CA GLN A 155 12.04 7.52 -9.90
C GLN A 155 11.86 7.10 -11.37
N SER A 156 11.63 5.83 -11.67
CA SER A 156 11.50 5.37 -13.06
C SER A 156 10.18 5.80 -13.70
N LEU A 157 9.11 5.88 -12.92
CA LEU A 157 7.79 6.33 -13.37
C LEU A 157 7.64 7.85 -13.30
N LYS A 158 8.63 8.55 -12.74
CA LYS A 158 8.66 10.01 -12.66
C LYS A 158 8.58 10.63 -14.07
N ASN A 159 7.58 11.49 -14.28
CA ASN A 159 7.29 12.15 -15.56
C ASN A 159 6.91 11.22 -16.72
N LEU A 160 6.70 9.92 -16.49
CA LEU A 160 6.22 9.01 -17.51
C LEU A 160 4.73 9.24 -17.74
N GLN A 161 4.28 9.23 -18.99
CA GLN A 161 2.85 9.32 -19.28
C GLN A 161 2.16 8.02 -18.85
N GLU A 162 1.04 8.14 -18.14
CA GLU A 162 0.31 6.99 -17.59
C GLU A 162 -0.10 6.00 -18.68
N GLN A 163 -0.58 6.52 -19.82
CA GLN A 163 -0.98 5.71 -20.97
C GLN A 163 0.22 4.97 -21.57
N GLU A 164 1.37 5.63 -21.67
CA GLU A 164 2.59 5.03 -22.20
C GLU A 164 3.06 3.87 -21.31
N TYR A 165 3.02 4.03 -19.99
CA TYR A 165 3.38 2.96 -19.06
C TYR A 165 2.38 1.79 -19.11
N ALA A 166 1.08 2.10 -19.11
CA ALA A 166 0.03 1.08 -19.17
C ALA A 166 0.11 0.24 -20.45
N GLU A 167 0.42 0.86 -21.59
CA GLU A 167 0.65 0.13 -22.84
C GLU A 167 1.84 -0.84 -22.74
N ARG A 168 2.96 -0.41 -22.14
CA ARG A 168 4.11 -1.30 -21.93
C ARG A 168 3.74 -2.50 -21.06
N VAL A 169 3.03 -2.26 -19.97
CA VAL A 169 2.56 -3.32 -19.05
C VAL A 169 1.62 -4.29 -19.76
N CYS A 170 0.65 -3.78 -20.51
CA CYS A 170 -0.30 -4.61 -21.23
C CYS A 170 0.37 -5.43 -22.35
N MET A 171 1.36 -4.86 -23.03
CA MET A 171 2.14 -5.59 -24.04
C MET A 171 3.00 -6.70 -23.43
N ASP A 172 3.66 -6.43 -22.30
CA ASP A 172 4.44 -7.41 -21.55
C ASP A 172 3.55 -8.57 -21.06
N TRP A 173 2.36 -8.26 -20.52
CA TRP A 173 1.36 -9.27 -20.16
C TRP A 173 0.97 -10.17 -21.33
N MET A 174 0.69 -9.58 -22.50
CA MET A 174 0.33 -10.33 -23.71
C MET A 174 1.48 -11.19 -24.22
N GLU A 175 2.73 -10.74 -24.08
CA GLU A 175 3.92 -11.50 -24.45
C GLU A 175 4.12 -12.69 -23.51
N ARG A 176 4.07 -12.50 -22.19
CA ARG A 176 4.13 -13.60 -21.20
C ARG A 176 3.04 -14.64 -21.44
N ARG A 177 1.82 -14.19 -21.73
CA ARG A 177 0.69 -15.07 -22.08
C ARG A 177 0.98 -15.93 -23.31
N LYS A 178 1.53 -15.31 -24.36
CA LYS A 178 1.92 -16.01 -25.59
C LYS A 178 3.04 -17.00 -25.35
N GLU A 179 4.03 -16.68 -24.52
CA GLU A 179 5.13 -17.59 -24.16
C GLU A 179 4.65 -18.83 -23.39
N LEU A 180 3.59 -18.70 -22.60
CA LEU A 180 2.92 -19.81 -21.93
C LEU A 180 2.07 -20.68 -22.89
N GLY A 181 1.96 -20.29 -24.16
CA GLY A 181 1.16 -20.99 -25.17
C GLY A 181 -0.35 -20.80 -25.00
N GLU A 182 -0.77 -19.78 -24.24
CA GLU A 182 -2.19 -19.46 -24.06
C GLU A 182 -2.79 -18.80 -25.31
N THR A 183 -4.10 -18.96 -25.49
CA THR A 183 -4.80 -18.34 -26.61
C THR A 183 -4.86 -16.82 -26.48
N MET A 184 -4.72 -16.14 -27.62
CA MET A 184 -4.88 -14.70 -27.76
C MET A 184 -6.24 -14.34 -28.41
N ASP A 185 -7.04 -15.34 -28.78
CA ASP A 185 -8.35 -15.11 -29.35
C ASP A 185 -9.37 -14.87 -28.22
N GLU A 186 -9.90 -13.66 -28.14
CA GLU A 186 -10.96 -13.28 -27.19
C GLU A 186 -12.20 -14.19 -27.30
N LYS A 187 -12.45 -14.76 -28.48
CA LYS A 187 -13.56 -15.71 -28.66
C LYS A 187 -13.31 -17.05 -27.97
N GLU A 188 -12.05 -17.42 -27.81
CA GLU A 188 -11.63 -18.65 -27.13
C GLU A 188 -11.45 -18.41 -25.62
N ASP A 189 -11.00 -17.22 -25.22
CA ASP A 189 -10.97 -16.79 -23.82
C ASP A 189 -11.59 -15.40 -23.61
N PRO A 190 -12.84 -15.33 -23.11
CA PRO A 190 -13.54 -14.07 -22.86
C PRO A 190 -12.95 -13.26 -21.70
N ARG A 191 -11.97 -13.79 -20.95
CA ARG A 191 -11.30 -13.05 -19.86
C ARG A 191 -10.17 -12.16 -20.34
N ILE A 192 -9.72 -12.29 -21.60
CA ILE A 192 -8.60 -11.51 -22.14
C ILE A 192 -8.87 -10.01 -22.03
N VAL A 193 -10.01 -9.53 -22.56
CA VAL A 193 -10.34 -8.09 -22.56
C VAL A 193 -10.51 -7.55 -21.13
N PRO A 194 -11.31 -8.16 -20.23
CA PRO A 194 -11.39 -7.69 -18.84
C PRO A 194 -10.05 -7.69 -18.10
N THR A 195 -9.16 -8.64 -18.40
CA THR A 195 -7.84 -8.73 -17.76
C THR A 195 -6.90 -7.65 -18.29
N PHE A 196 -6.90 -7.41 -19.60
CA PHE A 196 -6.18 -6.30 -20.23
C PHE A 196 -6.60 -4.96 -19.64
N GLU A 197 -7.91 -4.70 -19.55
CA GLU A 197 -8.43 -3.46 -18.96
C GLU A 197 -8.08 -3.32 -17.47
N ALA A 198 -8.00 -4.43 -16.73
CA ALA A 198 -7.56 -4.41 -15.35
C ALA A 198 -6.07 -4.05 -15.22
N HIS A 199 -5.22 -4.56 -16.11
CA HIS A 199 -3.81 -4.17 -16.17
C HIS A 199 -3.64 -2.70 -16.56
N ASP A 200 -4.39 -2.22 -17.56
CA ASP A 200 -4.39 -0.82 -17.99
C ASP A 200 -4.75 0.13 -16.84
N ARG A 201 -5.85 -0.15 -16.12
CA ARG A 201 -6.29 0.66 -14.97
C ARG A 201 -5.26 0.63 -13.84
N ALA A 202 -4.77 -0.55 -13.45
CA ALA A 202 -3.82 -0.69 -12.35
C ALA A 202 -2.49 -0.01 -12.66
N ALA A 203 -1.98 -0.12 -13.89
CA ALA A 203 -0.74 0.52 -14.32
C ALA A 203 -0.86 2.06 -14.33
N LYS A 204 -1.97 2.61 -14.82
CA LYS A 204 -2.24 4.06 -14.75
C LYS A 204 -2.32 4.56 -13.32
N ALA A 205 -3.00 3.82 -12.45
CA ALA A 205 -3.11 4.15 -11.04
C ALA A 205 -1.74 4.09 -10.32
N LEU A 206 -0.85 3.16 -10.71
CA LEU A 206 0.50 3.08 -10.17
C LEU A 206 1.31 4.34 -10.51
N VAL A 207 1.30 4.77 -11.78
CA VAL A 207 1.98 6.01 -12.21
C VAL A 207 1.41 7.22 -11.49
N HIS A 208 0.08 7.32 -11.36
CA HIS A 208 -0.58 8.38 -10.60
C HIS A 208 -0.09 8.41 -9.14
N THR A 209 -0.02 7.26 -8.48
CA THR A 209 0.44 7.11 -7.10
C THR A 209 1.89 7.57 -6.94
N MET A 210 2.78 7.11 -7.80
CA MET A 210 4.19 7.52 -7.79
C MET A 210 4.36 9.00 -8.10
N THR A 211 3.55 9.55 -9.01
CA THR A 211 3.56 10.98 -9.35
C THR A 211 3.14 11.82 -8.16
N ARG A 212 2.08 11.43 -7.44
CA ARG A 212 1.67 12.13 -6.21
C ARG A 212 2.77 12.07 -5.15
N TRP A 213 3.28 10.87 -4.85
CA TRP A 213 4.34 10.70 -3.86
C TRP A 213 5.60 11.52 -4.19
N ASN A 214 6.01 11.59 -5.47
CA ASN A 214 7.20 12.36 -5.87
C ASN A 214 6.97 13.90 -5.89
N ASN A 215 5.74 14.38 -5.99
CA ASN A 215 5.45 15.81 -6.21
C ASN A 215 4.80 16.50 -5.00
N GLU A 216 4.30 15.74 -4.03
CA GLU A 216 3.63 16.26 -2.84
C GLU A 216 4.49 15.98 -1.61
N ASP A 217 5.23 16.99 -1.17
CA ASP A 217 6.18 16.90 -0.05
C ASP A 217 5.52 16.49 1.28
N ASN A 218 4.19 16.55 1.38
CA ASN A 218 3.40 16.14 2.54
C ASN A 218 2.99 14.65 2.51
N LEU A 219 3.25 13.92 1.42
CA LEU A 219 2.86 12.52 1.27
C LEU A 219 4.06 11.58 1.39
N THR A 220 3.89 10.51 2.15
CA THR A 220 4.81 9.36 2.17
C THR A 220 4.08 8.08 1.75
N ALA A 221 4.80 7.11 1.20
CA ALA A 221 4.25 5.81 0.82
C ALA A 221 4.59 4.74 1.85
N ILE A 222 3.56 4.06 2.36
CA ILE A 222 3.69 2.92 3.27
C ILE A 222 3.30 1.65 2.52
N ILE A 223 4.28 0.79 2.28
CA ILE A 223 4.12 -0.42 1.46
C ILE A 223 3.80 -1.59 2.39
N GLY A 224 2.80 -2.40 2.03
CA GLY A 224 2.42 -3.59 2.78
C GLY A 224 1.46 -4.49 2.01
N ARG A 225 0.81 -5.43 2.70
CA ARG A 225 -0.30 -6.24 2.16
C ARG A 225 -1.33 -6.52 3.25
N ASP A 226 -2.58 -6.79 2.88
CA ASP A 226 -3.71 -6.88 3.80
C ASP A 226 -3.55 -7.88 4.97
N HIS A 227 -2.84 -8.99 4.74
CA HIS A 227 -2.55 -10.00 5.76
C HIS A 227 -1.14 -9.90 6.35
N LEU A 228 -0.43 -8.81 6.06
CA LEU A 228 0.87 -8.54 6.64
C LEU A 228 0.70 -7.98 8.05
N GLU A 229 1.45 -8.55 9.00
CA GLU A 229 1.57 -7.98 10.34
C GLU A 229 1.99 -6.51 10.24
N ALA A 230 1.35 -5.62 11.02
CA ALA A 230 1.59 -4.18 10.96
C ALA A 230 3.08 -3.80 11.07
N ARG A 231 3.86 -4.54 11.86
CA ARG A 231 5.32 -4.35 12.01
C ARG A 231 6.13 -4.42 10.72
N LYS A 232 5.62 -5.12 9.70
CA LYS A 232 6.26 -5.30 8.39
C LYS A 232 5.77 -4.29 7.34
N TRP A 233 4.84 -3.41 7.69
CA TRP A 233 4.43 -2.30 6.82
C TRP A 233 5.47 -1.18 6.84
N GLY A 234 5.62 -0.52 5.69
CA GLY A 234 6.55 0.58 5.50
C GLY A 234 8.00 0.11 5.35
N THR A 235 8.84 1.03 4.88
CA THR A 235 10.24 0.77 4.54
C THR A 235 11.14 1.80 5.23
N PHE A 236 12.40 1.43 5.48
CA PHE A 236 13.40 2.28 6.14
C PHE A 236 12.87 3.04 7.38
N SER A 237 13.01 4.37 7.43
CA SER A 237 12.55 5.24 8.52
C SER A 237 11.02 5.21 8.70
N TRP A 238 10.29 4.92 7.63
CA TRP A 238 8.83 4.83 7.59
C TRP A 238 8.28 3.43 7.89
N ASN A 239 9.13 2.45 8.21
CA ASN A 239 8.67 1.17 8.75
C ASN A 239 8.03 1.37 10.13
N LEU A 240 6.87 0.76 10.38
CA LEU A 240 6.08 1.03 11.59
C LEU A 240 6.83 0.69 12.89
N SER A 241 7.59 -0.41 12.91
CA SER A 241 8.41 -0.76 14.08
C SER A 241 9.53 0.25 14.31
N THR A 242 10.09 0.78 13.21
CA THR A 242 11.15 1.79 13.23
C THR A 242 10.62 3.13 13.73
N ILE A 243 9.42 3.53 13.29
CA ILE A 243 8.73 4.74 13.78
C ILE A 243 8.50 4.64 15.30
N LEU A 244 7.96 3.52 15.78
CA LEU A 244 7.66 3.33 17.20
C LEU A 244 8.90 3.29 18.09
N ALA A 245 10.01 2.74 17.59
CA ALA A 245 11.29 2.73 18.28
C ALA A 245 11.95 4.13 18.33
N ASN A 246 11.52 5.04 17.46
CA ASN A 246 12.04 6.39 17.33
C ASN A 246 10.89 7.39 17.42
N GLU A 247 10.77 8.26 16.42
CA GLU A 247 9.71 9.24 16.24
C GLU A 247 9.28 9.26 14.76
N LEU A 248 8.22 10.00 14.45
CA LEU A 248 7.79 10.22 13.07
C LEU A 248 8.89 10.93 12.28
N PRO A 249 9.31 10.41 11.11
CA PRO A 249 10.29 11.08 10.27
C PRO A 249 9.86 12.49 9.85
N ASP A 250 10.83 13.38 9.71
CA ASP A 250 10.63 14.75 9.19
C ASP A 250 10.61 14.80 7.66
N ASP A 251 11.28 13.85 7.00
CA ASP A 251 11.23 13.65 5.56
C ASP A 251 10.04 12.79 5.14
N THR A 252 9.62 12.92 3.88
CA THR A 252 8.52 12.15 3.28
C THR A 252 8.99 11.18 2.20
N THR A 253 10.30 11.08 2.02
CA THR A 253 10.96 10.08 1.20
C THR A 253 10.95 8.73 1.89
N ALA A 254 10.85 7.62 1.15
CA ALA A 254 10.95 6.32 1.79
C ALA A 254 12.35 6.11 2.38
N SER A 255 13.42 6.59 1.72
CA SER A 255 14.81 6.36 2.11
C SER A 255 15.29 7.12 3.36
N GLY A 256 14.62 8.21 3.74
CA GLY A 256 15.22 9.25 4.60
C GLY A 256 16.12 10.22 3.85
#